data_AF-A0A924W3X4-F1
#
_entry.id   AF-A0A924W3X4-F1
#
_cell.length_a   1.000
_cell.length_b   1.000
_cell.length_c   1.000
_cell.angle_alpha   90.00
_cell.angle_beta   90.00
_cell.angle_gamma   90.00
#
_symmetry.space_group_name_H-M   'P 1'
#
loop_
_entity.id
_entity.type
_entity.pdbx_description
1 polymer ?
#
loop_
_entity_poly.entity_id
_entity_poly.type
_entity_poly.pdbx_seq_one_letter_code
_entity_poly.pdbx_strand_id
1 'polypeptide(L)'
;MAAPFRLYGAELSPYSLKVRSYLRYKGVAFDWLPRSQARQEEFARYAKLPLIPVLVDADDNALQDSTPIIEQLEAEFPEPSITPAEPALAFLSVLIEDFADEWLNKAMFHYRWSYPEDQESAARRITDMIFEGAEKPEGIEENVRTRMISRLYHVGSSPETAGLIEGSFTRTLALIEDMLKDRPYLFGGRPSLADFGLAGQLAQLLSDPTPGAVIRAQAPNVVRWLERMDSPKAEGKFAKFDDVRGPLSQLLSTEVAGAYLAWMASNARAVEDDANGVAVEIAGTMFTQKPQRYAAKAFAELQRKREAIDDEALDELLAETGCDAYLKGAYDDDDEEDAAEASGSSDESEADEANP
;
A
#
# COMPACT_ATOMS: atom_id res chain seq x y z
N MET A 1 12.31 -13.57 15.55
CA MET A 1 11.32 -14.60 15.14
C MET A 1 12.02 -15.83 14.56
N ALA A 2 11.35 -16.99 14.59
CA ALA A 2 11.89 -18.26 14.10
C ALA A 2 11.15 -18.78 12.85
N ALA A 3 11.89 -19.17 11.81
CA ALA A 3 11.33 -19.81 10.61
C ALA A 3 11.09 -21.33 10.83
N PRO A 4 10.20 -22.00 10.07
CA PRO A 4 9.41 -21.47 8.96
C PRO A 4 8.26 -20.58 9.43
N PHE A 5 7.96 -19.54 8.64
CA PHE A 5 6.82 -18.68 8.88
C PHE A 5 5.55 -19.24 8.25
N ARG A 6 4.39 -18.81 8.74
CA ARG A 6 3.07 -19.02 8.14
C ARG A 6 2.50 -17.66 7.79
N LEU A 7 2.33 -17.39 6.50
CA LEU A 7 1.75 -16.14 6.00
C LEU A 7 0.29 -16.39 5.64
N TYR A 8 -0.62 -15.90 6.48
CA TYR A 8 -2.04 -15.86 6.18
C TYR A 8 -2.32 -14.66 5.29
N GLY A 9 -2.80 -14.90 4.08
CA GLY A 9 -2.99 -13.87 3.08
C GLY A 9 -3.93 -14.26 1.96
N ALA A 10 -4.06 -13.37 0.98
CA ALA A 10 -4.90 -13.55 -0.20
C ALA A 10 -4.17 -13.10 -1.46
N GLU A 11 -4.39 -13.78 -2.60
CA GLU A 11 -3.87 -13.34 -3.91
C GLU A 11 -4.45 -11.97 -4.33
N LEU A 12 -5.63 -11.64 -3.81
CA LEU A 12 -6.36 -10.40 -4.10
C LEU A 12 -6.10 -9.29 -3.09
N SER A 13 -5.13 -9.47 -2.19
CA SER A 13 -4.72 -8.45 -1.20
C SER A 13 -3.37 -7.86 -1.60
N PRO A 14 -3.28 -6.56 -1.89
CA PRO A 14 -2.02 -5.92 -2.25
C PRO A 14 -0.98 -6.05 -1.11
N TYR A 15 -1.44 -5.88 0.14
CA TYR A 15 -0.64 -6.01 1.35
C TYR A 15 -0.10 -7.43 1.57
N SER A 16 -0.89 -8.46 1.25
CA SER A 16 -0.42 -9.85 1.34
C SER A 16 0.63 -10.18 0.27
N LEU A 17 0.45 -9.67 -0.95
CA LEU A 17 1.43 -9.83 -2.02
C LEU A 17 2.74 -9.11 -1.71
N LYS A 18 2.68 -7.92 -1.12
CA LYS A 18 3.82 -7.14 -0.62
C LYS A 18 4.67 -7.97 0.36
N VAL A 19 4.07 -8.52 1.41
CA VAL A 19 4.81 -9.37 2.39
C VAL A 19 5.32 -10.66 1.74
N ARG A 20 4.54 -11.31 0.89
CA ARG A 20 4.97 -12.54 0.20
C ARG A 20 6.18 -12.29 -0.70
N SER A 21 6.13 -11.22 -1.49
CA SER A 21 7.23 -10.80 -2.36
C SER A 21 8.50 -10.52 -1.54
N TYR A 22 8.36 -9.82 -0.41
CA TYR A 22 9.45 -9.55 0.51
C TYR A 22 10.07 -10.84 1.10
N LEU A 23 9.25 -11.76 1.62
CA LEU A 23 9.74 -13.04 2.16
C LEU A 23 10.51 -13.86 1.10
N ARG A 24 10.01 -13.86 -0.14
CA ARG A 24 10.70 -14.48 -1.29
C ARG A 24 12.04 -13.82 -1.59
N TYR A 25 12.11 -12.48 -1.54
CA TYR A 25 13.36 -11.74 -1.70
C TYR A 25 14.39 -12.08 -0.63
N LYS A 26 13.95 -12.14 0.64
CA LYS A 26 14.80 -12.51 1.77
C LYS A 26 15.25 -13.96 1.75
N GLY A 27 14.61 -14.81 0.94
CA GLY A 27 14.89 -16.25 0.93
C GLY A 27 14.53 -16.93 2.25
N VAL A 28 13.62 -16.34 3.01
CA VAL A 28 13.13 -16.88 4.28
C VAL A 28 12.04 -17.91 3.98
N ALA A 29 12.12 -19.07 4.61
CA ALA A 29 11.13 -20.14 4.40
C ALA A 29 9.78 -19.76 5.02
N PHE A 30 8.71 -19.86 4.24
CA PHE A 30 7.35 -19.65 4.72
C PHE A 30 6.33 -20.52 3.97
N ASP A 31 5.24 -20.83 4.65
CA ASP A 31 4.04 -21.42 4.07
C ASP A 31 3.04 -20.31 3.73
N TRP A 32 2.55 -20.30 2.50
CA TRP A 32 1.44 -19.44 2.10
C TRP A 32 0.12 -20.10 2.47
N LEU A 33 -0.64 -19.48 3.37
CA LEU A 33 -1.92 -19.98 3.87
C LEU A 33 -3.05 -19.07 3.38
N PRO A 34 -3.80 -19.46 2.34
CA PRO A 34 -4.93 -18.68 1.86
C PRO A 34 -5.96 -18.42 2.95
N ARG A 35 -6.38 -17.16 3.04
CA ARG A 35 -7.49 -16.72 3.89
C ARG A 35 -8.81 -17.25 3.32
N SER A 36 -9.19 -18.45 3.76
CA SER A 36 -10.42 -19.13 3.35
C SER A 36 -11.30 -19.48 4.54
N GLN A 37 -12.55 -19.86 4.26
CA GLN A 37 -13.49 -20.31 5.30
C GLN A 37 -12.96 -21.51 6.09
N ALA A 38 -12.25 -22.42 5.43
CA ALA A 38 -11.67 -23.60 6.07
C ALA A 38 -10.58 -23.23 7.11
N ARG A 39 -9.96 -22.06 7.00
CA ARG A 39 -8.92 -21.57 7.91
C ARG A 39 -9.37 -20.41 8.80
N GLN A 40 -10.68 -20.13 8.85
CA GLN A 40 -11.23 -19.02 9.63
C GLN A 40 -10.88 -19.11 11.11
N GLU A 41 -11.07 -20.28 11.71
CA GLU A 41 -10.83 -20.48 13.14
C GLU A 41 -9.34 -20.34 13.48
N GLU A 42 -8.46 -20.90 12.64
CA GLU A 42 -7.02 -20.81 12.83
C GLU A 42 -6.53 -19.35 12.73
N PHE A 43 -6.94 -18.64 11.68
CA PHE A 43 -6.61 -17.22 11.51
C PHE A 43 -7.06 -16.38 12.71
N ALA A 44 -8.29 -16.58 13.21
CA ALA A 44 -8.84 -15.80 14.31
C ALA A 44 -8.11 -15.98 15.64
N ARG A 45 -7.24 -17.00 15.79
CA ARG A 45 -6.39 -17.16 16.98
C ARG A 45 -5.21 -16.19 16.99
N TYR A 46 -4.75 -15.76 15.81
CA TYR A 46 -3.54 -14.95 15.65
C TYR A 46 -3.86 -13.50 15.29
N ALA A 47 -4.92 -13.27 14.53
CA ALA A 47 -5.29 -11.96 14.04
C ALA A 47 -5.87 -11.08 15.17
N LYS A 48 -5.27 -9.90 15.39
CA LYS A 48 -5.80 -8.90 16.32
C LYS A 48 -7.02 -8.20 15.74
N LEU A 49 -6.98 -7.94 14.44
CA LEU A 49 -8.08 -7.42 13.63
C LEU A 49 -8.40 -8.42 12.51
N PRO A 50 -9.61 -8.45 11.95
CA PRO A 50 -9.97 -9.38 10.87
C PRO A 50 -9.33 -9.04 9.50
N LEU A 51 -8.08 -8.55 9.50
CA LEU A 51 -7.35 -8.04 8.35
C LEU A 51 -6.15 -8.92 8.01
N ILE A 52 -5.80 -8.96 6.74
CA ILE A 52 -4.62 -9.66 6.21
C ILE A 52 -3.61 -8.63 5.69
N PRO A 53 -2.30 -8.92 5.69
CA PRO A 53 -1.68 -10.19 6.09
C PRO A 53 -1.51 -10.38 7.60
N VAL A 54 -1.43 -11.64 8.02
CA VAL A 54 -0.93 -12.05 9.35
C VAL A 54 0.24 -13.00 9.15
N LEU A 55 1.38 -12.69 9.76
CA LEU A 55 2.57 -13.53 9.74
C LEU A 55 2.75 -14.18 11.12
N VAL A 56 2.82 -15.51 11.15
CA VAL A 56 3.06 -16.26 12.38
C VAL A 56 4.37 -17.00 12.28
N ASP A 57 5.23 -16.88 13.27
CA ASP A 57 6.51 -17.59 13.32
C ASP A 57 6.37 -19.03 13.87
N ALA A 58 7.48 -19.75 13.97
CA ALA A 58 7.52 -21.13 14.47
C ALA A 58 7.25 -21.25 15.98
N ASP A 59 7.35 -20.15 16.72
CA ASP A 59 7.10 -20.06 18.16
C ASP A 59 5.68 -19.50 18.46
N ASP A 60 4.81 -19.45 17.46
CA ASP A 60 3.43 -18.92 17.53
C ASP A 60 3.33 -17.41 17.85
N ASN A 61 4.40 -16.63 17.63
CA ASN A 61 4.32 -15.18 17.68
C ASN A 61 3.68 -14.65 16.39
N ALA A 62 2.71 -13.75 16.52
CA ALA A 62 1.97 -13.18 15.39
C ALA A 62 2.27 -11.70 15.19
N LEU A 63 2.55 -11.33 13.94
CA LEU A 63 2.61 -9.96 13.44
C LEU A 63 1.49 -9.74 12.44
N GLN A 64 0.98 -8.52 12.38
CA GLN A 64 -0.09 -8.10 11.49
C GLN A 64 0.25 -6.73 10.92
N ASP A 65 -0.34 -6.41 9.78
CA ASP A 65 -0.02 -5.24 8.95
C ASP A 65 1.32 -5.37 8.20
N SER A 66 1.28 -5.09 6.90
CA SER A 66 2.36 -5.38 5.97
C SER A 66 3.63 -4.57 6.25
N THR A 67 3.50 -3.29 6.65
CA THR A 67 4.66 -2.43 6.90
C THR A 67 5.36 -2.82 8.21
N PRO A 68 4.66 -2.94 9.36
CA PRO A 68 5.28 -3.44 10.59
C PRO A 68 5.88 -4.85 10.45
N ILE A 69 5.23 -5.75 9.70
CA ILE A 69 5.79 -7.07 9.40
C ILE A 69 7.15 -6.95 8.70
N ILE A 70 7.22 -6.14 7.63
CA ILE A 70 8.46 -5.99 6.85
C ILE A 70 9.53 -5.29 7.68
N GLU A 71 9.20 -4.25 8.44
CA GLU A 71 10.18 -3.54 9.28
C GLU A 71 10.78 -4.42 10.37
N GLN A 72 9.95 -5.22 11.06
CA GLN A 72 10.42 -6.18 12.07
C GLN A 72 11.33 -7.24 11.43
N LEU A 73 10.93 -7.79 10.28
CA LEU A 73 11.76 -8.76 9.55
C LEU A 73 13.05 -8.15 9.02
N GLU A 74 13.04 -6.89 8.59
CA GLU A 74 14.24 -6.21 8.06
C GLU A 74 15.28 -6.04 9.16
N ALA A 75 14.83 -5.72 10.38
CA ALA A 75 15.71 -5.62 11.54
C ALA A 75 16.30 -6.98 11.95
N GLU A 76 15.51 -8.06 11.87
CA GLU A 76 15.95 -9.41 12.25
C GLU A 76 16.78 -10.12 11.18
N PHE A 77 16.47 -9.89 9.90
CA PHE A 77 17.09 -10.51 8.73
C PHE A 77 17.67 -9.41 7.81
N PRO A 78 18.79 -8.76 8.21
CA PRO A 78 19.28 -7.56 7.53
C PRO A 78 19.77 -7.79 6.11
N GLU A 79 20.08 -9.03 5.72
CA GLU A 79 20.59 -9.37 4.39
C GLU A 79 19.69 -10.37 3.66
N PRO A 80 19.44 -10.18 2.34
CA PRO A 80 19.79 -9.02 1.53
C PRO A 80 18.96 -7.79 1.91
N SER A 81 19.57 -6.62 2.12
CA SER A 81 18.81 -5.43 2.56
C SER A 81 17.89 -4.84 1.48
N ILE A 82 16.74 -4.32 1.91
CA ILE A 82 15.81 -3.51 1.09
C ILE A 82 15.95 -2.00 1.36
N THR A 83 16.82 -1.60 2.28
CA THR A 83 16.99 -0.18 2.67
C THR A 83 18.15 0.43 1.88
N PRO A 84 17.91 1.48 1.06
CA PRO A 84 18.97 2.25 0.44
C PRO A 84 19.98 2.77 1.47
N ALA A 85 21.27 2.74 1.12
CA ALA A 85 22.34 3.15 2.05
C ALA A 85 22.39 4.67 2.27
N GLU A 86 21.87 5.46 1.34
CA GLU A 86 21.80 6.92 1.46
C GLU A 86 20.52 7.30 2.22
N PRO A 87 20.62 8.05 3.33
CA PRO A 87 19.46 8.39 4.18
C PRO A 87 18.32 9.05 3.40
N ALA A 88 18.63 9.95 2.46
CA ALA A 88 17.65 10.53 1.55
C ALA A 88 16.83 9.48 0.81
N LEU A 89 17.48 8.47 0.20
CA LEU A 89 16.79 7.40 -0.52
C LEU A 89 16.05 6.43 0.40
N ALA A 90 16.58 6.19 1.60
CA ALA A 90 15.91 5.37 2.60
C ALA A 90 14.56 5.98 3.00
N PHE A 91 14.53 7.29 3.28
CA PHE A 91 13.29 8.00 3.57
C PHE A 91 12.32 8.01 2.40
N LEU A 92 12.82 8.35 1.20
CA LEU A 92 11.98 8.38 0.00
C LEU A 92 11.38 7.00 -0.31
N SER A 93 12.08 5.92 0.02
CA SER A 93 11.54 4.57 -0.09
C SER A 93 10.36 4.33 0.85
N VAL A 94 10.38 4.86 2.07
CA VAL A 94 9.26 4.77 3.01
C VAL A 94 8.10 5.65 2.56
N LEU A 95 8.38 6.91 2.19
CA LEU A 95 7.38 7.86 1.70
C LEU A 95 6.60 7.33 0.48
N ILE A 96 7.29 6.71 -0.48
CA ILE A 96 6.66 6.17 -1.68
C ILE A 96 5.87 4.89 -1.39
N GLU A 97 6.31 4.10 -0.41
CA GLU A 97 5.54 2.93 0.02
C GLU A 97 4.23 3.34 0.70
N ASP A 98 4.26 4.32 1.60
CA ASP A 98 3.04 4.84 2.24
C ASP A 98 2.10 5.51 1.22
N PHE A 99 2.65 6.27 0.26
CA PHE A 99 1.90 6.76 -0.91
C PHE A 99 1.18 5.63 -1.66
N ALA A 100 1.83 4.47 -1.84
CA ALA A 100 1.20 3.34 -2.51
C ALA A 100 0.05 2.77 -1.66
N ASP A 101 0.32 2.52 -0.38
CA ASP A 101 -0.62 1.85 0.53
C ASP A 101 -1.87 2.69 0.81
N GLU A 102 -1.74 4.02 0.82
CA GLU A 102 -2.83 4.94 1.16
C GLU A 102 -3.49 5.61 -0.05
N TRP A 103 -2.70 6.08 -1.02
CA TRP A 103 -3.22 6.84 -2.16
C TRP A 103 -3.52 5.95 -3.37
N LEU A 104 -2.60 5.06 -3.75
CA LEU A 104 -2.81 4.20 -4.92
C LEU A 104 -3.88 3.12 -4.66
N ASN A 105 -4.10 2.75 -3.40
CA ASN A 105 -5.27 1.95 -2.98
C ASN A 105 -6.58 2.55 -3.51
N LYS A 106 -6.74 3.88 -3.46
CA LYS A 106 -7.98 4.54 -3.92
C LYS A 106 -8.27 4.22 -5.39
N ALA A 107 -7.25 4.20 -6.24
CA ALA A 107 -7.39 3.81 -7.64
C ALA A 107 -7.73 2.33 -7.80
N MET A 108 -7.03 1.45 -7.08
CA MET A 108 -7.29 0.01 -7.09
C MET A 108 -8.76 -0.28 -6.75
N PHE A 109 -9.23 0.25 -5.62
CA PHE A 109 -10.58 0.02 -5.15
C PHE A 109 -11.63 0.69 -6.05
N HIS A 110 -11.34 1.90 -6.55
CA HIS A 110 -12.20 2.61 -7.49
C HIS A 110 -12.44 1.80 -8.77
N TYR A 111 -11.37 1.38 -9.46
CA TYR A 111 -11.53 0.62 -10.70
C TYR A 111 -12.25 -0.71 -10.48
N ARG A 112 -11.85 -1.44 -9.44
CA ARG A 112 -12.41 -2.76 -9.12
C ARG A 112 -13.92 -2.74 -8.91
N TRP A 113 -14.44 -1.69 -8.29
CA TRP A 113 -15.83 -1.63 -7.86
C TRP A 113 -16.69 -0.57 -8.56
N SER A 114 -16.14 0.19 -9.52
CA SER A 114 -16.94 1.16 -10.32
C SER A 114 -17.36 0.63 -11.68
N TYR A 115 -16.61 -0.31 -12.25
CA TYR A 115 -16.83 -0.82 -13.60
C TYR A 115 -17.47 -2.23 -13.58
N PRO A 116 -18.54 -2.50 -14.36
CA PRO A 116 -19.25 -3.78 -14.29
C PRO A 116 -18.38 -5.02 -14.56
N GLU A 117 -17.49 -4.96 -15.56
CA GLU A 117 -16.60 -6.08 -15.89
C GLU A 117 -15.61 -6.38 -14.76
N ASP A 118 -15.09 -5.33 -14.13
CA ASP A 118 -14.19 -5.42 -12.98
C ASP A 118 -14.89 -5.97 -11.75
N GLN A 119 -16.11 -5.48 -11.46
CA GLN A 119 -16.96 -5.96 -10.37
C GLN A 119 -17.26 -7.46 -10.50
N GLU A 120 -17.63 -7.91 -11.70
CA GLU A 120 -17.90 -9.33 -11.99
C GLU A 120 -16.63 -10.18 -11.82
N SER A 121 -15.51 -9.73 -12.39
CA SER A 121 -14.22 -10.43 -12.29
C SER A 121 -13.73 -10.52 -10.85
N ALA A 122 -13.82 -9.44 -10.08
CA ALA A 122 -13.39 -9.37 -8.69
C ALA A 122 -14.26 -10.22 -7.77
N ALA A 123 -15.59 -10.10 -7.86
CA ALA A 123 -16.51 -10.89 -7.04
C ALA A 123 -16.32 -12.40 -7.25
N ARG A 124 -16.16 -12.84 -8.51
CA ARG A 124 -15.87 -14.23 -8.83
C ARG A 124 -14.55 -14.70 -8.19
N ARG A 125 -13.45 -13.97 -8.39
CA ARG A 125 -12.14 -14.35 -7.83
C ARG A 125 -12.12 -14.36 -6.31
N ILE A 126 -12.77 -13.39 -5.66
CA ILE A 126 -12.88 -13.32 -4.18
C ILE A 126 -13.62 -14.55 -3.67
N THR A 127 -14.76 -14.89 -4.29
CA THR A 127 -15.55 -16.05 -3.85
C THR A 127 -14.87 -17.37 -4.17
N ASP A 128 -14.15 -17.49 -5.29
CA ASP A 128 -13.33 -18.67 -5.61
C ASP A 128 -12.28 -18.91 -4.52
N MET A 129 -11.59 -17.86 -4.10
CA MET A 129 -10.55 -17.91 -3.07
C MET A 129 -11.11 -18.28 -1.69
N ILE A 130 -12.20 -17.63 -1.27
CA ILE A 130 -12.72 -17.78 0.11
C ILE A 130 -13.38 -19.13 0.33
N PHE A 131 -14.01 -19.66 -0.71
CA PHE A 131 -14.65 -20.98 -0.71
C PHE A 131 -13.76 -22.04 -1.37
N GLU A 132 -12.44 -21.82 -1.47
CA GLU A 132 -11.52 -22.84 -1.96
C GLU A 132 -11.65 -24.11 -1.12
N GLY A 133 -12.00 -25.23 -1.77
CA GLY A 133 -12.24 -26.52 -1.10
C GLY A 133 -13.61 -26.65 -0.41
N ALA A 134 -14.53 -25.70 -0.62
CA ALA A 134 -15.90 -25.71 -0.10
C ALA A 134 -16.94 -25.39 -1.20
N GLU A 135 -18.21 -25.62 -0.92
CA GLU A 135 -19.31 -25.24 -1.82
C GLU A 135 -19.58 -23.73 -1.69
N LYS A 136 -19.71 -23.04 -2.82
CA LYS A 136 -20.09 -21.63 -2.87
C LYS A 136 -21.60 -21.48 -2.62
N PRO A 137 -22.04 -20.64 -1.68
CA PRO A 137 -23.45 -20.31 -1.52
C PRO A 137 -24.03 -19.65 -2.77
N GLU A 138 -25.28 -19.96 -3.10
CA GLU A 138 -26.00 -19.28 -4.19
C GLU A 138 -26.08 -17.76 -3.91
N GLY A 139 -25.83 -16.95 -4.95
CA GLY A 139 -25.88 -15.48 -4.84
C GLY A 139 -24.71 -14.83 -4.12
N ILE A 140 -23.69 -15.60 -3.69
CA ILE A 140 -22.56 -15.03 -2.93
C ILE A 140 -21.78 -13.97 -3.71
N GLU A 141 -21.58 -14.15 -5.01
CA GLU A 141 -20.89 -13.17 -5.87
C GLU A 141 -21.65 -11.83 -5.93
N GLU A 142 -22.98 -11.86 -5.98
CA GLU A 142 -23.81 -10.66 -5.95
C GLU A 142 -23.77 -9.96 -4.60
N ASN A 143 -23.74 -10.73 -3.51
CA ASN A 143 -23.61 -10.20 -2.16
C ASN A 143 -22.26 -9.49 -1.99
N VAL A 144 -21.16 -10.10 -2.45
CA VAL A 144 -19.83 -9.47 -2.47
C VAL A 144 -19.88 -8.17 -3.27
N ARG A 145 -20.42 -8.20 -4.48
CA ARG A 145 -20.52 -7.01 -5.32
C ARG A 145 -21.29 -5.88 -4.62
N THR A 146 -22.48 -6.18 -4.10
CA THR A 146 -23.34 -5.20 -3.43
C THR A 146 -22.62 -4.58 -2.23
N ARG A 147 -22.01 -5.41 -1.38
CA ARG A 147 -21.25 -4.96 -0.21
C ARG A 147 -20.08 -4.07 -0.61
N MET A 148 -19.27 -4.49 -1.57
CA MET A 148 -18.06 -3.78 -1.95
C MET A 148 -18.34 -2.48 -2.71
N ILE A 149 -19.34 -2.44 -3.59
CA ILE A 149 -19.80 -1.19 -4.22
C ILE A 149 -20.25 -0.18 -3.15
N SER A 150 -20.98 -0.64 -2.12
CA SER A 150 -21.44 0.25 -1.05
C SER A 150 -20.29 0.88 -0.24
N ARG A 151 -19.06 0.39 -0.40
CA ARG A 151 -17.85 0.84 0.30
C ARG A 151 -16.98 1.81 -0.51
N LEU A 152 -17.34 2.15 -1.75
CA LEU A 152 -16.59 3.12 -2.56
C LEU A 152 -16.35 4.46 -1.85
N TYR A 153 -17.29 4.88 -0.98
CA TYR A 153 -17.13 6.09 -0.18
C TYR A 153 -15.95 6.04 0.79
N HIS A 154 -15.52 4.86 1.25
CA HIS A 154 -14.37 4.71 2.14
C HIS A 154 -13.07 5.09 1.46
N VAL A 155 -12.97 5.05 0.14
CA VAL A 155 -11.79 5.50 -0.62
C VAL A 155 -12.00 6.86 -1.28
N GLY A 156 -13.08 7.55 -0.94
CA GLY A 156 -13.45 8.84 -1.52
C GLY A 156 -13.83 8.75 -2.99
N SER A 157 -14.24 7.57 -3.47
CA SER A 157 -14.67 7.36 -4.85
C SER A 157 -16.14 7.76 -5.04
N SER A 158 -16.38 8.72 -5.91
CA SER A 158 -17.70 9.18 -6.34
C SER A 158 -17.65 9.64 -7.81
N PRO A 159 -18.79 9.95 -8.46
CA PRO A 159 -18.80 10.55 -9.79
C PRO A 159 -17.94 11.83 -9.90
N GLU A 160 -17.86 12.62 -8.82
CA GLU A 160 -17.12 13.87 -8.76
C GLU A 160 -15.60 13.66 -8.65
N THR A 161 -15.16 12.62 -7.93
CA THR A 161 -13.74 12.35 -7.67
C THR A 161 -13.12 11.30 -8.59
N ALA A 162 -13.93 10.54 -9.34
CA ALA A 162 -13.47 9.48 -10.25
C ALA A 162 -12.39 9.99 -11.22
N GLY A 163 -12.62 11.12 -11.88
CA GLY A 163 -11.65 11.70 -12.81
C GLY A 163 -10.31 12.09 -12.15
N LEU A 164 -10.34 12.51 -10.88
CA LEU A 164 -9.13 12.80 -10.11
C LEU A 164 -8.37 11.50 -9.79
N ILE A 165 -9.07 10.48 -9.29
CA ILE A 165 -8.47 9.19 -8.90
C ILE A 165 -7.84 8.52 -10.12
N GLU A 166 -8.57 8.41 -11.23
CA GLU A 166 -8.06 7.80 -12.46
C GLU A 166 -6.94 8.63 -13.10
N GLY A 167 -7.04 9.96 -13.06
CA GLY A 167 -6.00 10.87 -13.53
C GLY A 167 -4.71 10.72 -12.71
N SER A 168 -4.81 10.60 -11.40
CA SER A 168 -3.68 10.36 -10.50
C SER A 168 -3.02 9.00 -10.78
N PHE A 169 -3.81 7.94 -10.94
CA PHE A 169 -3.32 6.62 -11.32
C PHE A 169 -2.54 6.64 -12.63
N THR A 170 -3.10 7.22 -13.69
CA THR A 170 -2.46 7.23 -15.02
C THR A 170 -1.18 8.06 -15.04
N ARG A 171 -1.11 9.18 -14.31
CA ARG A 171 0.13 9.95 -14.14
C ARG A 171 1.18 9.19 -13.33
N THR A 172 0.78 8.57 -12.22
CA THR A 172 1.65 7.70 -11.42
C THR A 172 2.22 6.58 -12.28
N LEU A 173 1.38 5.90 -13.05
CA LEU A 173 1.78 4.82 -13.94
C LEU A 173 2.83 5.27 -14.96
N ALA A 174 2.64 6.43 -15.58
CA ALA A 174 3.59 6.99 -16.55
C ALA A 174 4.95 7.34 -15.91
N LEU A 175 4.94 7.88 -14.69
CA LEU A 175 6.15 8.21 -13.95
C LEU A 175 6.94 6.95 -13.56
N ILE A 176 6.25 5.93 -13.05
CA ILE A 176 6.88 4.64 -12.70
C ILE A 176 7.41 3.92 -13.95
N GLU A 177 6.67 3.98 -15.07
CA GLU A 177 7.12 3.45 -16.37
C GLU A 177 8.44 4.09 -16.84
N ASP A 178 8.59 5.41 -16.69
CA ASP A 178 9.82 6.13 -17.03
C ASP A 178 10.97 5.77 -16.08
N MET A 179 10.69 5.72 -14.76
CA MET A 179 11.68 5.33 -13.75
C MET A 179 12.28 3.94 -14.00
N LEU A 180 11.48 2.99 -14.48
CA LEU A 180 11.86 1.60 -14.73
C LEU A 180 12.46 1.35 -16.12
N LYS A 181 12.62 2.38 -16.95
CA LYS A 181 13.10 2.25 -18.33
C LYS A 181 14.50 1.65 -18.43
N ASP A 182 15.42 2.12 -17.59
CA ASP A 182 16.85 1.78 -17.65
C ASP A 182 17.35 1.08 -16.38
N ARG A 183 16.44 0.65 -15.50
CA ARG A 183 16.79 0.05 -14.20
C ARG A 183 15.76 -1.00 -13.77
N PRO A 184 16.21 -2.09 -13.11
CA PRO A 184 15.32 -3.20 -12.75
C PRO A 184 14.38 -2.88 -11.57
N TYR A 185 14.70 -1.87 -10.75
CA TYR A 185 13.91 -1.41 -9.60
C TYR A 185 14.00 0.11 -9.47
N LEU A 186 13.09 0.72 -8.69
CA LEU A 186 12.95 2.18 -8.58
C LEU A 186 14.24 2.87 -8.14
N PHE A 187 14.91 2.28 -7.16
CA PHE A 187 16.16 2.80 -6.60
C PHE A 187 17.39 2.05 -7.11
N GLY A 188 17.33 1.45 -8.30
CA GLY A 188 18.48 0.86 -8.98
C GLY A 188 18.42 -0.66 -9.14
N GLY A 189 19.46 -1.36 -8.69
CA GLY A 189 19.69 -2.77 -8.97
C GLY A 189 19.01 -3.77 -8.02
N ARG A 190 18.29 -3.32 -7.00
CA ARG A 190 17.58 -4.21 -6.06
C ARG A 190 16.31 -3.53 -5.53
N PRO A 191 15.29 -4.30 -5.11
CA PRO A 191 14.04 -3.72 -4.65
C PRO A 191 14.23 -3.00 -3.31
N SER A 192 13.53 -1.89 -3.14
CA SER A 192 13.35 -1.24 -1.84
C SER A 192 11.93 -1.41 -1.32
N LEU A 193 11.65 -0.89 -0.11
CA LEU A 193 10.30 -0.90 0.46
C LEU A 193 9.25 -0.28 -0.50
N ALA A 194 9.62 0.78 -1.22
CA ALA A 194 8.78 1.39 -2.26
C ALA A 194 8.42 0.42 -3.39
N ASP A 195 9.37 -0.41 -3.83
CA ASP A 195 9.09 -1.39 -4.87
C ASP A 195 8.03 -2.39 -4.37
N PHE A 196 8.13 -2.87 -3.13
CA PHE A 196 7.17 -3.82 -2.57
C PHE A 196 5.77 -3.22 -2.40
N GLY A 197 5.65 -1.98 -1.90
CA GLY A 197 4.38 -1.27 -1.77
C GLY A 197 3.68 -1.04 -3.12
N LEU A 198 4.39 -0.40 -4.06
CA LEU A 198 3.86 -0.12 -5.38
C LEU A 198 3.52 -1.40 -6.15
N ALA A 199 4.35 -2.45 -6.04
CA ALA A 199 4.10 -3.70 -6.76
C ALA A 199 2.84 -4.40 -6.23
N GLY A 200 2.61 -4.37 -4.92
CA GLY A 200 1.38 -4.90 -4.32
C GLY A 200 0.13 -4.29 -4.95
N GLN A 201 0.05 -2.95 -4.98
CA GLN A 201 -1.09 -2.22 -5.52
C GLN A 201 -1.23 -2.35 -7.05
N LEU A 202 -0.12 -2.17 -7.79
CA LEU A 202 -0.15 -2.25 -9.24
C LEU A 202 -0.41 -3.67 -9.76
N ALA A 203 -0.04 -4.72 -9.01
CA ALA A 203 -0.43 -6.09 -9.33
C ALA A 203 -1.94 -6.30 -9.24
N GLN A 204 -2.60 -5.70 -8.25
CA GLN A 204 -4.06 -5.73 -8.11
C GLN A 204 -4.74 -5.02 -9.29
N LEU A 205 -4.31 -3.80 -9.61
CA LEU A 205 -4.77 -3.05 -10.78
C LEU A 205 -4.50 -3.80 -12.09
N LEU A 206 -3.35 -4.48 -12.24
CA LEU A 206 -3.06 -5.27 -13.44
C LEU A 206 -3.98 -6.49 -13.59
N SER A 207 -4.41 -7.06 -12.47
CA SER A 207 -5.30 -8.23 -12.44
C SER A 207 -6.76 -7.89 -12.81
N ASP A 208 -7.16 -6.64 -12.62
CA ASP A 208 -8.50 -6.16 -12.91
C ASP A 208 -8.63 -5.80 -14.41
N PRO A 209 -9.74 -6.15 -15.09
CA PRO A 209 -9.93 -5.96 -16.54
C PRO A 209 -9.60 -4.55 -17.06
N THR A 210 -10.24 -3.51 -16.52
CA THR A 210 -10.14 -2.13 -17.02
C THR A 210 -8.76 -1.51 -16.77
N PRO A 211 -8.28 -1.36 -15.52
CA PRO A 211 -6.96 -0.81 -15.26
C PRO A 211 -5.85 -1.72 -15.79
N GLY A 212 -6.07 -3.04 -15.84
CA GLY A 212 -5.11 -3.97 -16.43
C GLY A 212 -4.95 -3.78 -17.93
N ALA A 213 -6.02 -3.42 -18.66
CA ALA A 213 -5.90 -3.04 -20.07
C ALA A 213 -5.07 -1.76 -20.25
N VAL A 214 -5.25 -0.77 -19.37
CA VAL A 214 -4.45 0.47 -19.35
C VAL A 214 -2.96 0.17 -19.10
N ILE A 215 -2.64 -0.60 -18.05
CA ILE A 215 -1.25 -0.95 -17.71
C ILE A 215 -0.56 -1.70 -18.86
N ARG A 216 -1.23 -2.71 -19.43
CA ARG A 216 -0.67 -3.49 -20.55
C ARG A 216 -0.43 -2.64 -21.80
N ALA A 217 -1.28 -1.65 -22.05
CA ALA A 217 -1.17 -0.80 -23.23
C ALA A 217 -0.11 0.30 -23.08
N GLN A 218 0.03 0.86 -21.86
CA GLN A 218 0.78 2.12 -21.66
C GLN A 218 2.10 1.93 -20.90
N ALA A 219 2.26 0.85 -20.12
CA ALA A 219 3.37 0.68 -19.19
C ALA A 219 4.03 -0.70 -19.27
N PRO A 220 4.69 -1.04 -20.40
CA PRO A 220 5.32 -2.35 -20.58
C PRO A 220 6.53 -2.60 -19.68
N ASN A 221 7.27 -1.58 -19.21
CA ASN A 221 8.31 -1.78 -18.19
C ASN A 221 7.68 -2.13 -16.83
N VAL A 222 6.56 -1.48 -16.47
CA VAL A 222 5.81 -1.82 -15.25
C VAL A 222 5.34 -3.26 -15.28
N VAL A 223 4.79 -3.76 -16.40
CA VAL A 223 4.38 -5.17 -16.52
C VAL A 223 5.56 -6.12 -16.26
N ARG A 224 6.71 -5.89 -16.90
CA ARG A 224 7.91 -6.72 -16.69
C ARG A 224 8.44 -6.64 -15.25
N TRP A 225 8.33 -5.47 -14.64
CA TRP A 225 8.73 -5.26 -13.26
C TRP A 225 7.79 -5.96 -12.28
N LEU A 226 6.47 -5.94 -12.52
CA LEU A 226 5.50 -6.69 -11.70
C LEU A 226 5.73 -8.21 -11.79
N GLU A 227 6.04 -8.74 -12.98
CA GLU A 227 6.44 -10.14 -13.15
C GLU A 227 7.70 -10.47 -12.33
N ARG A 228 8.69 -9.56 -12.32
CA ARG A 228 9.89 -9.70 -11.49
C ARG A 228 9.56 -9.66 -9.99
N MET A 229 8.67 -8.76 -9.58
CA MET A 229 8.27 -8.55 -8.19
C MET A 229 7.45 -9.70 -7.59
N ASP A 230 7.01 -10.69 -8.36
CA ASP A 230 6.45 -11.92 -7.75
C ASP A 230 7.54 -12.71 -6.99
N SER A 231 8.78 -12.71 -7.47
CA SER A 231 9.92 -13.35 -6.79
C SER A 231 11.22 -12.57 -7.07
N PRO A 232 11.36 -11.35 -6.51
CA PRO A 232 12.42 -10.45 -6.90
C PRO A 232 13.78 -10.92 -6.39
N LYS A 233 14.83 -10.42 -7.05
CA LYS A 233 16.24 -10.73 -6.74
C LYS A 233 17.09 -9.49 -6.93
N ALA A 234 18.16 -9.36 -6.15
CA ALA A 234 19.13 -8.30 -6.40
C ALA A 234 19.86 -8.54 -7.73
N GLU A 235 19.71 -7.62 -8.68
CA GLU A 235 20.43 -7.58 -9.97
C GLU A 235 21.63 -6.61 -9.92
N GLY A 236 21.79 -5.86 -8.82
CA GLY A 236 22.85 -4.88 -8.63
C GLY A 236 22.79 -4.18 -7.26
N LYS A 237 23.42 -3.01 -7.17
CA LYS A 237 23.40 -2.13 -6.00
C LYS A 237 22.26 -1.11 -6.11
N PHE A 238 21.89 -0.49 -5.01
CA PHE A 238 21.12 0.75 -5.06
C PHE A 238 21.88 1.82 -5.88
N ALA A 239 21.12 2.64 -6.61
CA ALA A 239 21.60 3.80 -7.32
C ALA A 239 22.05 4.90 -6.35
N LYS A 240 22.81 5.87 -6.85
CA LYS A 240 23.09 7.11 -6.12
C LYS A 240 21.90 8.05 -6.19
N PHE A 241 21.69 8.85 -5.14
CA PHE A 241 20.61 9.83 -5.09
C PHE A 241 20.55 10.68 -6.36
N ASP A 242 21.68 11.22 -6.81
CA ASP A 242 21.78 12.05 -8.02
C ASP A 242 21.31 11.33 -9.30
N ASP A 243 21.48 10.00 -9.39
CA ASP A 243 21.09 9.21 -10.56
C ASP A 243 19.57 9.01 -10.69
N VAL A 244 18.83 9.23 -9.60
CA VAL A 244 17.37 9.01 -9.52
C VAL A 244 16.60 10.26 -9.10
N ARG A 245 17.27 11.33 -8.67
CA ARG A 245 16.66 12.58 -8.18
C ARG A 245 15.66 13.20 -9.15
N GLY A 246 15.99 13.20 -10.46
CA GLY A 246 15.14 13.83 -11.49
C GLY A 246 13.74 13.19 -11.57
N PRO A 247 13.64 11.89 -11.90
CA PRO A 247 12.35 11.18 -11.90
C PRO A 247 11.63 11.21 -10.54
N LEU A 248 12.37 11.11 -9.43
CA LEU A 248 11.79 11.22 -8.08
C LEU A 248 11.16 12.59 -7.84
N SER A 249 11.82 13.69 -8.24
CA SER A 249 11.27 15.05 -8.12
C SER A 249 9.93 15.19 -8.83
N GLN A 250 9.77 14.58 -10.01
CA GLN A 250 8.50 14.61 -10.75
C GLN A 250 7.38 13.85 -10.03
N LEU A 251 7.67 12.63 -9.53
CA LEU A 251 6.70 11.86 -8.76
C LEU A 251 6.30 12.60 -7.47
N LEU A 252 7.30 13.12 -6.76
CA LEU A 252 7.10 13.82 -5.51
C LEU A 252 6.26 15.08 -5.68
N SER A 253 6.59 15.95 -6.63
CA SER A 253 5.85 17.20 -6.85
C SER A 253 4.44 16.96 -7.41
N THR A 254 4.28 16.00 -8.31
CA THR A 254 3.00 15.79 -9.02
C THR A 254 1.99 15.02 -8.19
N GLU A 255 2.39 13.90 -7.58
CA GLU A 255 1.45 12.95 -6.96
C GLU A 255 1.60 12.90 -5.44
N VAL A 256 2.84 12.92 -4.93
CA VAL A 256 3.06 12.83 -3.47
C VAL A 256 2.66 14.13 -2.79
N ALA A 257 3.26 15.27 -3.11
CA ALA A 257 2.86 16.58 -2.58
C ALA A 257 1.55 17.08 -3.19
N GLY A 258 1.37 16.88 -4.50
CA GLY A 258 0.25 17.42 -5.26
C GLY A 258 -1.11 16.77 -4.96
N ALA A 259 -1.11 15.57 -4.36
CA ALA A 259 -2.34 14.86 -4.04
C ALA A 259 -2.28 14.13 -2.68
N TYR A 260 -1.37 13.17 -2.53
CA TYR A 260 -1.36 12.27 -1.37
C TYR A 260 -1.10 12.99 -0.04
N LEU A 261 -0.02 13.78 0.08
CA LEU A 261 0.31 14.51 1.31
C LEU A 261 -0.72 15.61 1.61
N ALA A 262 -1.27 16.24 0.56
CA ALA A 262 -2.37 17.21 0.71
C ALA A 262 -3.61 16.55 1.34
N TRP A 263 -3.93 15.33 0.91
CA TRP A 263 -4.98 14.52 1.51
C TRP A 263 -4.62 14.03 2.92
N MET A 264 -3.42 13.48 3.14
CA MET A 264 -2.97 12.97 4.44
C MET A 264 -3.02 14.05 5.53
N ALA A 265 -2.52 15.25 5.23
CA ALA A 265 -2.55 16.36 6.16
C ALA A 265 -3.99 16.84 6.45
N SER A 266 -4.86 16.90 5.43
CA SER A 266 -6.28 17.23 5.61
C SER A 266 -7.02 16.14 6.40
N ASN A 267 -6.68 14.87 6.19
CA ASN A 267 -7.23 13.74 6.91
C ASN A 267 -6.82 13.74 8.39
N ALA A 268 -5.53 13.95 8.67
CA ALA A 268 -5.01 14.02 10.03
C ALA A 268 -5.69 15.14 10.84
N ARG A 269 -5.82 16.34 10.25
CA ARG A 269 -6.57 17.45 10.87
C ARG A 269 -8.04 17.11 11.11
N ALA A 270 -8.70 16.48 10.14
CA ALA A 270 -10.10 16.09 10.31
C ALA A 270 -10.30 15.03 11.42
N VAL A 271 -9.33 14.14 11.63
CA VAL A 271 -9.33 13.19 12.76
C VAL A 271 -9.11 13.91 14.08
N GLU A 272 -8.15 14.83 14.14
CA GLU A 272 -7.85 15.65 15.33
C GLU A 272 -9.05 16.51 15.75
N ASP A 273 -9.75 17.11 14.77
CA ASP A 273 -10.92 17.96 14.98
C ASP A 273 -12.24 17.18 15.21
N ASP A 274 -12.22 15.84 15.21
CA ASP A 274 -13.41 14.96 15.20
C ASP A 274 -14.44 15.40 14.13
N ALA A 275 -13.94 15.78 12.95
CA ALA A 275 -14.75 16.26 11.85
C ALA A 275 -15.55 15.12 11.19
N ASN A 276 -16.68 15.45 10.57
CA ASN A 276 -17.51 14.46 9.89
C ASN A 276 -16.98 14.06 8.49
N GLY A 277 -15.94 14.73 7.99
CA GLY A 277 -15.47 14.58 6.62
C GLY A 277 -14.16 15.32 6.36
N VAL A 278 -13.37 14.76 5.46
CA VAL A 278 -12.22 15.40 4.82
C VAL A 278 -12.70 16.08 3.55
N ALA A 279 -12.26 17.32 3.33
CA ALA A 279 -12.46 18.04 2.08
C ALA A 279 -11.17 18.78 1.70
N VAL A 280 -10.60 18.46 0.55
CA VAL A 280 -9.33 19.04 0.09
C VAL A 280 -9.36 19.24 -1.42
N GLU A 281 -8.91 20.41 -1.88
CA GLU A 281 -8.76 20.67 -3.31
C GLU A 281 -7.47 20.03 -3.82
N ILE A 282 -7.61 19.12 -4.79
CA ILE A 282 -6.51 18.41 -5.44
C ILE A 282 -6.67 18.57 -6.94
N ALA A 283 -5.67 19.18 -7.59
CA ALA A 283 -5.68 19.45 -9.04
C ALA A 283 -6.98 20.11 -9.54
N GLY A 284 -7.53 21.06 -8.76
CA GLY A 284 -8.77 21.77 -9.08
C GLY A 284 -10.06 20.96 -8.87
N THR A 285 -9.98 19.76 -8.30
CA THR A 285 -11.12 18.92 -7.92
C THR A 285 -11.23 18.86 -6.41
N MET A 286 -12.43 19.05 -5.86
CA MET A 286 -12.67 18.87 -4.43
C MET A 286 -12.76 17.38 -4.11
N PHE A 287 -11.73 16.82 -3.49
CA PHE A 287 -11.72 15.45 -2.99
C PHE A 287 -12.40 15.40 -1.62
N THR A 288 -13.28 14.42 -1.42
CA THR A 288 -13.98 14.24 -0.14
C THR A 288 -13.99 12.77 0.28
N GLN A 289 -13.91 12.54 1.60
CA GLN A 289 -13.88 11.20 2.19
C GLN A 289 -14.26 11.31 3.68
N LYS A 290 -14.65 10.20 4.32
CA LYS A 290 -14.66 10.15 5.79
C LYS A 290 -13.21 10.20 6.31
N PRO A 291 -12.96 10.82 7.47
CA PRO A 291 -11.63 10.77 8.08
C PRO A 291 -11.24 9.33 8.43
N GLN A 292 -9.95 9.02 8.28
CA GLN A 292 -9.38 7.69 8.50
C GLN A 292 -8.31 7.78 9.58
N ARG A 293 -8.56 7.14 10.73
CA ARG A 293 -7.67 7.18 11.89
C ARG A 293 -6.32 6.52 11.63
N TYR A 294 -6.29 5.39 10.93
CA TYR A 294 -5.03 4.73 10.58
C TYR A 294 -4.17 5.58 9.66
N ALA A 295 -4.74 6.17 8.60
CA ALA A 295 -4.00 7.08 7.73
C ALA A 295 -3.42 8.29 8.49
N ALA A 296 -4.14 8.81 9.50
CA ALA A 296 -3.60 9.86 10.36
C ALA A 296 -2.40 9.37 11.20
N LYS A 297 -2.43 8.15 11.72
CA LYS A 297 -1.30 7.52 12.45
C LYS A 297 -0.11 7.23 11.53
N ALA A 298 -0.36 6.70 10.33
CA ALA A 298 0.66 6.46 9.32
C ALA A 298 1.35 7.78 8.91
N PHE A 299 0.58 8.86 8.77
CA PHE A 299 1.11 10.18 8.49
C PHE A 299 2.03 10.70 9.62
N ALA A 300 1.60 10.54 10.89
CA ALA A 300 2.41 10.90 12.05
C ALA A 300 3.73 10.13 12.09
N GLU A 301 3.69 8.82 11.83
CA GLU A 301 4.90 7.98 11.79
C GLU A 301 5.84 8.38 10.65
N LEU A 302 5.29 8.77 9.50
CA LEU A 302 6.06 9.30 8.37
C LEU A 302 6.74 10.63 8.72
N GLN A 303 6.06 11.53 9.44
CA GLN A 303 6.63 12.78 9.95
C GLN A 303 7.75 12.49 10.96
N ARG A 304 7.53 11.56 11.91
CA ARG A 304 8.55 11.15 12.89
C ARG A 304 9.80 10.55 12.21
N LYS A 305 9.62 9.66 11.23
CA LYS A 305 10.72 9.09 10.43
C LYS A 305 11.48 10.17 9.65
N ARG A 306 10.76 11.19 9.16
CA ARG A 306 11.39 12.34 8.49
C ARG A 306 12.24 13.16 9.44
N GLU A 307 11.73 13.49 10.62
CA GLU A 307 12.42 14.31 11.63
C GLU A 307 13.73 13.66 12.12
N ALA A 308 13.80 12.33 12.12
CA ALA A 308 14.99 11.59 12.50
C ALA A 308 16.16 11.68 11.49
N ILE A 309 15.97 12.33 10.33
CA ILE A 309 16.95 12.36 9.23
C ILE A 309 17.48 13.78 9.03
N ASP A 310 18.80 13.92 9.21
CA ASP A 310 19.59 15.12 8.91
C ASP A 310 20.36 14.89 7.59
N ASP A 311 19.80 15.38 6.47
CA ASP A 311 20.34 15.20 5.12
C ASP A 311 19.98 16.41 4.23
N GLU A 312 20.98 17.21 3.87
CA GLU A 312 20.80 18.46 3.08
C GLU A 312 20.22 18.20 1.69
N ALA A 313 20.60 17.09 1.04
CA ALA A 313 20.09 16.77 -0.30
C ALA A 313 18.61 16.37 -0.26
N LEU A 314 18.19 15.69 0.81
CA LEU A 314 16.78 15.42 1.07
C LEU A 314 16.00 16.72 1.35
N ASP A 315 16.54 17.61 2.19
CA ASP A 315 15.92 18.91 2.50
C ASP A 315 15.65 19.71 1.21
N GLU A 316 16.65 19.82 0.34
CA GLU A 316 16.54 20.53 -0.93
C GLU A 316 15.46 19.93 -1.84
N LEU A 317 15.42 18.59 -1.96
CA LEU A 317 14.44 17.91 -2.81
C LEU A 317 13.01 18.06 -2.27
N LEU A 318 12.81 17.92 -0.95
CA LEU A 318 11.48 18.06 -0.35
C LEU A 318 10.98 19.50 -0.44
N ALA A 319 11.87 20.50 -0.33
CA ALA A 319 11.53 21.91 -0.54
C ALA A 319 11.22 22.21 -2.02
N GLU A 320 12.01 21.70 -2.95
CA GLU A 320 11.77 21.84 -4.40
C GLU A 320 10.40 21.27 -4.82
N THR A 321 10.01 20.14 -4.22
CA THR A 321 8.80 19.41 -4.59
C THR A 321 7.57 19.84 -3.78
N GLY A 322 7.75 20.66 -2.75
CA GLY A 322 6.69 21.09 -1.83
C GLY A 322 6.24 20.03 -0.82
N CYS A 323 6.95 18.90 -0.72
CA CYS A 323 6.65 17.87 0.28
C CYS A 323 6.93 18.36 1.70
N ASP A 324 7.90 19.26 1.88
CA ASP A 324 8.31 19.74 3.20
C ASP A 324 7.23 20.57 3.92
N ALA A 325 6.30 21.17 3.17
CA ALA A 325 5.13 21.86 3.71
C ALA A 325 4.20 20.95 4.53
N TYR A 326 4.28 19.63 4.34
CA TYR A 326 3.47 18.64 5.04
C TYR A 326 4.29 17.82 6.03
N LEU A 327 5.55 17.53 5.70
CA LEU A 327 6.40 16.62 6.46
C LEU A 327 7.17 17.29 7.62
N LYS A 328 7.12 18.63 7.75
CA LYS A 328 7.69 19.37 8.89
C LYS A 328 6.56 19.76 9.84
N GLY A 329 6.37 19.02 10.93
CA GLY A 329 5.34 19.33 11.94
C GLY A 329 5.29 18.30 13.07
N ALA A 330 5.43 18.78 14.31
CA ALA A 330 5.50 17.98 15.53
C ALA A 330 4.22 17.17 15.76
N TYR A 331 4.38 15.85 15.87
CA TYR A 331 3.45 15.00 16.60
C TYR A 331 4.02 14.85 18.02
N ASP A 332 3.31 15.32 19.04
CA ASP A 332 3.71 15.15 20.44
C ASP A 332 3.57 13.66 20.83
N ASP A 333 4.65 13.11 21.41
CA ASP A 333 4.93 11.68 21.61
C ASP A 333 4.15 11.02 22.78
N ASP A 334 3.04 11.62 23.24
CA ASP A 334 2.42 11.26 24.52
C ASP A 334 1.34 10.14 24.46
N ASP A 335 1.08 9.54 23.29
CA ASP A 335 0.03 8.51 23.11
C ASP A 335 0.57 7.07 22.88
N GLU A 336 1.76 6.72 23.38
CA GLU A 336 2.28 5.34 23.29
C GLU A 336 1.51 4.33 24.18
N GLU A 337 0.74 4.76 25.19
CA GLU A 337 0.03 3.84 26.11
C GLU A 337 -1.38 3.43 25.65
N ASP A 338 -2.02 4.13 24.70
CA ASP A 338 -3.36 3.77 24.18
C ASP A 338 -3.31 2.92 22.89
N ALA A 339 -2.12 2.66 22.37
CA ALA A 339 -1.89 1.90 21.13
C ALA A 339 -2.36 0.43 21.20
N ALA A 340 -2.55 -0.12 22.42
CA ALA A 340 -3.05 -1.47 22.63
C ALA A 340 -4.57 -1.56 22.90
N GLU A 341 -5.25 -0.46 23.24
CA GLU A 341 -6.67 -0.46 23.62
C GLU A 341 -7.58 0.26 22.61
N ALA A 342 -7.05 1.14 21.76
CA ALA A 342 -7.83 1.85 20.73
C ALA A 342 -8.08 1.04 19.43
N SER A 343 -7.61 -0.21 19.34
CA SER A 343 -7.99 -1.14 18.25
C SER A 343 -9.44 -1.67 18.38
N GLY A 344 -10.20 -1.15 19.35
CA GLY A 344 -11.60 -1.51 19.61
C GLY A 344 -12.65 -0.55 19.01
N SER A 345 -12.25 0.52 18.30
CA SER A 345 -13.18 1.37 17.55
C SER A 345 -13.23 0.94 16.09
N SER A 346 -14.30 0.24 15.73
CA SER A 346 -14.64 -0.16 14.37
C SER A 346 -14.84 1.05 13.45
N ASP A 347 -13.78 1.50 12.78
CA ASP A 347 -13.91 2.21 11.52
C ASP A 347 -13.68 1.20 10.39
N GLU A 348 -14.76 0.81 9.72
CA GLU A 348 -14.83 -0.20 8.64
C GLU A 348 -14.03 0.16 7.36
N SER A 349 -13.02 1.03 7.45
CA SER A 349 -12.29 1.60 6.32
C SER A 349 -10.94 0.92 6.01
N GLU A 350 -10.50 -0.02 6.84
CA GLU A 350 -9.27 -0.79 6.61
C GLU A 350 -9.61 -2.19 6.09
N ALA A 351 -9.18 -2.47 4.87
CA ALA A 351 -8.89 -3.80 4.32
C ALA A 351 -9.90 -4.94 4.57
N ASP A 352 -11.20 -4.64 4.61
CA ASP A 352 -12.25 -5.67 4.54
C ASP A 352 -12.53 -6.08 3.09
N GLU A 353 -11.47 -6.16 2.26
CA GLU A 353 -11.47 -6.83 0.95
C GLU A 353 -11.42 -8.36 1.08
N ALA A 354 -11.02 -8.85 2.27
CA ALA A 354 -10.81 -10.27 2.52
C ALA A 354 -11.98 -10.97 3.23
N ASN A 355 -13.05 -10.25 3.59
CA ASN A 355 -14.21 -10.84 4.25
C ASN A 355 -15.54 -10.41 3.58
N PRO A 356 -16.14 -11.29 2.74
CA PRO A 356 -17.38 -11.05 2.00
C PRO A 356 -18.59 -10.92 2.91
#